data_AF-A0A846PE61-F1
#
_entry.id   AF-A0A846PE61-F1
#
_cell.length_a   1.000
_cell.length_b   1.000
_cell.length_c   1.000
_cell.angle_alpha   90.00
_cell.angle_beta   90.00
_cell.angle_gamma   90.00
#
_symmetry.space_group_name_H-M   'P 1'
#
loop_
_entity.id
_entity.type
_entity.pdbx_description
1 polymer ?
#
loop_
_entity_poly.entity_id
_entity_poly.type
_entity_poly.pdbx_seq_one_letter_code
_entity_poly.pdbx_strand_id
1 'polypeptide(L)' 'LAGTDYLFTQGTAGNDMILKSGWSVIVYMTDPDSLSVNDIGVTLGVTIFTANAQYYKEANVEASA' A
#
# COMPACT_ATOMS: atom_id res chain seq x y z
N LEU A 1 -14.88 -5.69 21.57
CA LEU A 1 -14.17 -4.55 20.95
C LEU A 1 -14.98 -4.17 19.72
N ALA A 2 -15.65 -3.01 19.73
CA ALA A 2 -16.39 -2.55 18.55
C ALA A 2 -15.37 -1.95 17.56
N GLY A 3 -15.25 -2.55 16.38
CA GLY A 3 -14.49 -1.94 15.29
C GLY A 3 -15.27 -0.76 14.71
N THR A 4 -14.56 0.28 14.29
CA THR A 4 -15.14 1.37 13.50
C THR A 4 -15.03 0.99 12.03
N ASP A 5 -16.15 0.98 11.32
CA ASP A 5 -16.14 0.78 9.87
C ASP A 5 -15.63 2.04 9.18
N TYR A 6 -14.61 1.91 8.35
CA TYR A 6 -14.09 2.98 7.50
C TYR A 6 -14.42 2.68 6.04
N LEU A 7 -15.03 3.64 5.35
CA LEU A 7 -15.25 3.54 3.91
C LEU A 7 -13.92 3.82 3.18
N PHE A 8 -13.36 2.81 2.51
CA PHE A 8 -12.22 3.02 1.64
C PHE A 8 -12.66 3.78 0.38
N THR A 9 -12.01 4.91 0.10
CA THR A 9 -12.20 5.66 -1.14
C THR A 9 -11.16 5.20 -2.15
N GLN A 10 -11.61 4.62 -3.27
CA GLN A 10 -10.73 4.26 -4.37
C GLN A 10 -10.27 5.51 -5.12
N GLY A 11 -8.95 5.66 -5.31
CA GLY A 11 -8.38 6.70 -6.15
C GLY A 11 -8.56 6.43 -7.64
N THR A 12 -8.41 7.48 -8.45
CA THR A 12 -8.33 7.33 -9.90
C THR A 12 -6.87 7.23 -10.32
N ALA A 13 -6.54 6.27 -11.18
CA ALA A 13 -5.18 6.11 -11.71
C ALA A 13 -4.68 7.41 -12.36
N GLY A 14 -3.44 7.80 -12.06
CA GLY A 14 -2.81 9.02 -12.59
C GLY A 14 -3.21 10.32 -11.89
N ASN A 15 -4.04 10.26 -10.84
CA ASN A 15 -4.43 11.43 -10.05
C ASN A 15 -3.92 11.33 -8.62
N ASP A 16 -3.62 12.49 -8.03
CA ASP A 16 -3.23 12.59 -6.62
C ASP A 16 -4.40 12.26 -5.70
N MET A 17 -4.11 11.59 -4.58
CA MET A 17 -5.06 11.31 -3.51
C MET A 17 -4.65 12.07 -2.24
N ILE A 18 -5.62 12.71 -1.58
CA ILE A 18 -5.39 13.40 -0.31
C ILE A 18 -5.43 12.39 0.83
N LEU A 19 -4.28 12.16 1.48
CA LEU A 19 -4.19 11.41 2.73
C LEU A 19 -4.24 12.36 3.93
N LYS A 20 -5.33 12.31 4.70
CA LYS A 20 -5.49 13.12 5.91
C LYS A 20 -4.68 12.53 7.07
N SER A 21 -4.31 13.38 8.03
CA SER A 21 -3.67 12.92 9.27
C SER A 21 -4.55 11.89 10.00
N GLY A 22 -3.94 10.78 10.42
CA GLY A 22 -4.62 9.68 11.11
C GLY A 22 -5.35 8.68 10.19
N TRP A 23 -5.25 8.84 8.87
CA TRP A 23 -5.86 7.92 7.90
C TRP A 23 -4.81 6.93 7.37
N SER A 24 -5.29 5.81 6.82
CA SER A 24 -4.46 4.76 6.22
C SER A 24 -4.70 4.66 4.71
N VAL A 25 -3.67 4.24 3.98
CA VAL A 25 -3.74 3.91 2.55
C VAL A 25 -3.59 2.41 2.37
N ILE A 26 -4.37 1.84 1.46
CA ILE A 26 -4.19 0.49 0.95
C ILE A 26 -3.93 0.61 -0.56
N VAL A 27 -2.83 0.03 -1.03
CA VAL A 27 -2.46 0.02 -2.44
C VAL A 27 -2.72 -1.36 -3.00
N TYR A 28 -3.56 -1.43 -4.03
CA TYR A 28 -3.77 -2.63 -4.83
C TYR A 28 -3.05 -2.46 -6.16
N MET A 29 -2.25 -3.45 -6.53
CA MET A 29 -1.54 -3.51 -7.80
C MET A 29 -1.89 -4.82 -8.48
N THR A 30 -2.35 -4.73 -9.72
CA THR A 30 -2.59 -5.88 -10.58
C THR A 30 -1.39 -6.05 -11.50
N ASP A 31 -0.96 -7.30 -11.69
CA ASP A 31 0.15 -7.68 -12.58
C ASP A 31 1.45 -6.87 -12.39
N PRO A 32 2.08 -6.93 -11.19
CA PRO A 32 3.39 -6.32 -10.99
C PRO A 32 4.46 -7.00 -11.86
N ASP A 33 5.39 -6.22 -12.42
CA ASP A 33 6.42 -6.73 -13.34
C ASP A 33 7.52 -7.54 -12.64
N SER A 34 7.93 -7.15 -11.42
CA SER A 34 9.06 -7.75 -10.69
C SER A 34 8.68 -8.43 -9.37
N LEU A 35 7.39 -8.68 -9.14
CA LEU A 35 6.92 -9.38 -7.94
C LEU A 35 6.12 -10.63 -8.35
N SER A 36 6.59 -11.80 -7.90
CA SER A 36 6.02 -13.09 -8.26
C SER A 36 5.74 -13.95 -7.02
N VAL A 37 5.04 -15.08 -7.23
CA VAL A 37 4.81 -16.07 -6.17
C VAL A 37 6.09 -16.68 -5.60
N ASN A 38 7.22 -16.57 -6.32
CA ASN A 38 8.50 -17.09 -5.84
C ASN A 38 9.15 -16.16 -4.79
N ASP A 39 8.67 -14.92 -4.68
CA ASP A 39 9.22 -13.92 -3.76
C ASP A 39 8.59 -13.99 -2.36
N ILE A 40 7.68 -14.95 -2.11
CA ILE A 40 7.08 -15.20 -0.79
C ILE A 40 8.18 -15.47 0.24
N GLY A 41 8.17 -14.72 1.35
CA GLY A 41 9.19 -14.80 2.40
C GLY A 41 10.43 -13.93 2.17
N VAL A 42 10.53 -13.24 1.02
CA VAL A 42 11.55 -12.22 0.76
C VAL A 42 11.05 -10.86 1.27
N THR A 43 11.98 -10.02 1.72
CA THR A 43 11.67 -8.64 2.13
C THR A 43 11.70 -7.72 0.91
N LEU A 44 10.64 -6.94 0.73
CA LEU A 44 10.55 -5.87 -0.25
C LEU A 44 10.64 -4.49 0.42
N GLY A 45 11.19 -3.51 -0.30
CA GLY A 45 11.18 -2.10 0.09
C GLY A 45 10.07 -1.35 -0.64
N VAL A 46 9.17 -0.70 0.11
CA VAL A 46 8.14 0.17 -0.43
C VAL A 46 8.53 1.62 -0.17
N THR A 47 8.62 2.41 -1.23
CA THR A 47 8.86 3.86 -1.15
C THR A 47 7.62 4.61 -1.63
N ILE A 48 7.06 5.45 -0.77
CA ILE A 48 5.90 6.30 -1.10
C ILE A 48 6.35 7.75 -1.09
N PHE A 49 6.14 8.42 -2.22
CA PHE A 49 6.36 9.85 -2.34
C PHE A 49 5.05 10.58 -2.12
N THR A 50 5.06 11.54 -1.20
CA THR A 50 3.96 12.49 -0.99
C THR A 50 4.48 13.90 -1.26
N ALA A 51 3.59 14.88 -1.36
CA ALA A 51 3.98 16.29 -1.57
C ALA A 51 4.93 16.84 -0.48
N ASN A 52 4.92 16.28 0.73
CA ASN A 52 5.67 16.81 1.87
C ASN A 52 6.85 15.92 2.32
N ALA A 53 6.82 14.62 1.97
CA ALA A 53 7.79 13.65 2.48
C ALA A 53 7.88 12.39 1.61
N GLN A 54 9.03 11.72 1.73
CA GLN A 54 9.27 10.37 1.24
C GLN A 54 9.23 9.40 2.42
N TYR A 55 8.42 8.35 2.31
CA TYR A 55 8.30 7.30 3.30
C TYR A 55 8.89 6.00 2.73
N TYR A 56 9.83 5.40 3.46
CA TYR A 56 10.39 4.08 3.13
C TYR A 56 9.97 3.07 4.18
N LYS A 57 9.47 1.91 3.75
CA LYS A 57 9.10 0.82 4.64
C LYS A 57 9.43 -0.52 4.02
N GLU A 58 10.09 -1.37 4.80
CA GLU A 58 10.30 -2.77 4.46
C GLU A 58 9.15 -3.62 4.98
N ALA A 59 8.70 -4.54 4.13
CA ALA A 59 7.65 -5.50 4.41
C ALA A 59 8.02 -6.86 3.80
N ASN A 60 7.60 -7.95 4.45
CA ASN A 60 7.77 -9.29 3.89
C ASN A 60 6.63 -9.59 2.92
N VAL A 61 6.94 -10.28 1.83
CA VAL A 61 5.92 -10.81 0.92
C VAL A 61 5.22 -11.98 1.61
N GLU A 62 3.90 -11.91 1.69
CA GLU A 62 3.05 -12.95 2.26
C GLU A 62 1.96 -13.35 1.25
N ALA A 63 1.57 -14.63 1.25
CA ALA A 63 0.43 -15.08 0.49
C ALA A 63 -0.86 -14.75 1.25
N SER A 64 -1.90 -14.29 0.54
CA SER A 64 -3.25 -14.25 1.11
C SER A 64 -3.74 -15.67 1.33
N ALA A 65 -4.35 -15.90 2.49
CA ALA A 65 -5.09 -17.14 2.79
C ALA A 65 -6.33 -17.30 1.91
#